data_AF-A0A328PC46-F1
#
_entry.id   AF-A0A328PC46-F1
#
_cell.length_a   1.000
_cell.length_b   1.000
_cell.length_c   1.000
_cell.angle_alpha   90.00
_cell.angle_beta   90.00
_cell.angle_gamma   90.00
#
_symmetry.space_group_name_H-M   'P 1'
#
loop_
_entity.id
_entity.type
_entity.pdbx_description
1 polymer ?
#
loop_
_entity_poly.entity_id
_entity_poly.type
_entity_poly.pdbx_seq_one_letter_code
_entity_poly.pdbx_strand_id
1 'polypeptide(L)'
;MEEKEKIEKLKNEIREKDKKIEELQMKLSEYKGRIDELREEKKRLNKRLNEFEVLRLDLKLKNIQSLEDENNRLKHRAEITKKLLDEAREKIEILEEIIKDFKNQKLIDRITKKEPETLIYYKKRFK
;
A
#
# COMPACT_ATOMS: atom_id res chain seq x y z
N MET A 1 -79.54 -7.07 43.23
CA MET A 1 -78.36 -6.51 43.93
C MET A 1 -77.07 -6.97 43.24
N GLU A 2 -76.99 -8.25 42.84
CA GLU A 2 -75.83 -8.84 42.12
C GLU A 2 -75.45 -8.16 40.80
N GLU A 3 -76.41 -7.71 39.98
CA GLU A 3 -76.10 -7.09 38.67
C GLU A 3 -75.35 -5.76 38.82
N LYS A 4 -75.67 -4.97 39.86
CA LYS A 4 -74.97 -3.71 40.15
C LYS A 4 -73.52 -3.96 40.59
N GLU A 5 -73.28 -4.97 41.42
CA GLU A 5 -71.91 -5.36 41.81
C GLU A 5 -71.11 -5.87 40.63
N LYS A 6 -71.73 -6.63 39.72
CA LYS A 6 -71.10 -7.14 38.50
C LYS A 6 -70.71 -6.00 37.55
N ILE A 7 -71.58 -5.00 37.39
CA ILE A 7 -71.30 -3.77 36.63
C ILE A 7 -70.12 -3.01 37.24
N GLU A 8 -70.07 -2.86 38.57
CA GLU A 8 -69.00 -2.12 39.23
C GLU A 8 -67.64 -2.84 39.12
N LYS A 9 -67.63 -4.17 39.25
CA LYS A 9 -66.43 -4.98 38.97
C LYS A 9 -65.92 -4.80 37.54
N LEU A 10 -66.81 -4.88 36.55
CA LEU A 10 -66.44 -4.67 35.14
C LEU A 10 -65.90 -3.26 34.89
N LYS A 11 -66.49 -2.22 35.51
CA LYS A 11 -65.96 -0.84 35.42
C LYS A 11 -64.55 -0.73 35.99
N ASN A 12 -64.26 -1.39 37.11
CA ASN A 12 -62.93 -1.39 37.70
C ASN A 12 -61.92 -2.13 36.82
N GLU A 13 -62.28 -3.29 36.27
CA GLU A 13 -61.43 -4.00 35.31
C GLU A 13 -61.14 -3.17 34.05
N ILE A 14 -62.15 -2.46 33.52
CA ILE A 14 -61.96 -1.54 32.38
C ILE A 14 -60.95 -0.45 32.75
N ARG A 15 -61.13 0.22 33.90
CA ARG A 15 -60.19 1.27 34.35
C ARG A 15 -58.76 0.76 34.53
N GLU A 16 -58.58 -0.45 35.05
CA GLU A 16 -57.26 -1.06 35.19
C GLU A 16 -56.64 -1.39 33.82
N LYS A 17 -57.43 -1.91 32.89
CA LYS A 17 -56.99 -2.17 31.52
C LYS A 17 -56.63 -0.88 30.78
N ASP A 18 -57.41 0.18 30.93
CA ASP A 18 -57.14 1.48 30.31
C ASP A 18 -55.81 2.07 30.80
N LYS A 19 -55.56 2.06 32.11
CA LYS A 19 -54.26 2.47 32.68
C LYS A 19 -53.10 1.66 32.10
N LYS A 20 -53.29 0.35 31.96
CA LYS A 20 -52.26 -0.53 31.38
C LYS A 20 -52.02 -0.25 29.90
N ILE A 21 -53.06 0.12 29.16
CA ILE A 21 -52.94 0.56 27.76
C ILE A 21 -52.13 1.86 27.70
N GLU A 22 -52.41 2.85 28.54
CA GLU A 22 -51.66 4.11 28.61
C GLU A 22 -50.17 3.88 28.92
N GLU A 23 -49.86 3.05 29.92
CA GLU A 23 -48.48 2.68 30.26
C GLU A 23 -47.75 2.00 29.09
N LEU A 24 -48.43 1.10 28.37
CA LEU A 24 -47.87 0.43 27.21
C LEU A 24 -47.64 1.40 26.05
N GLN A 25 -48.55 2.35 25.83
CA GLN A 25 -48.39 3.39 24.81
C GLN A 25 -47.21 4.32 25.09
N MET A 26 -47.00 4.68 26.36
CA MET A 26 -45.82 5.44 26.78
C MET A 26 -44.53 4.68 26.47
N LYS A 27 -44.42 3.42 26.93
CA LYS A 27 -43.24 2.57 26.66
C LYS A 27 -42.98 2.40 25.16
N LEU A 28 -44.05 2.24 24.38
CA LEU A 28 -43.94 2.10 22.92
C LEU A 28 -43.41 3.39 22.26
N SER A 29 -43.78 4.55 22.80
CA SER A 29 -43.27 5.84 22.34
C SER A 29 -41.79 6.03 22.69
N GLU A 30 -41.38 5.67 23.90
CA GLU A 30 -39.97 5.67 24.33
C GLU A 30 -39.11 4.74 23.45
N TYR A 31 -39.58 3.51 23.20
CA TYR A 31 -38.85 2.56 22.36
C TYR A 31 -38.74 3.04 20.91
N LYS A 32 -39.76 3.71 20.36
CA LYS A 32 -39.67 4.34 19.04
C LYS A 32 -38.57 5.40 19.01
N GLY A 33 -38.53 6.29 20.00
CA GLY A 33 -37.49 7.31 20.11
C GLY A 33 -36.08 6.69 20.15
N ARG A 34 -35.89 5.66 20.96
CA ARG A 34 -34.61 4.95 21.05
C ARG A 34 -34.21 4.25 19.75
N ILE A 35 -35.17 3.70 19.01
CA ILE A 35 -34.91 3.11 17.68
C ILE A 35 -34.42 4.18 16.71
N ASP A 36 -35.01 5.37 16.72
CA ASP A 36 -34.60 6.46 15.83
C ASP A 36 -33.20 7.00 16.19
N GLU A 37 -32.88 7.13 17.48
CA GLU A 37 -31.53 7.45 17.94
C GLU A 37 -30.49 6.43 17.47
N LEU A 38 -30.77 5.14 17.66
CA LEU A 38 -29.88 4.06 17.21
C LEU A 38 -29.70 4.04 15.69
N ARG A 39 -30.75 4.37 14.93
CA ARG A 39 -30.65 4.49 13.46
C ARG A 39 -29.73 5.63 13.06
N GLU A 40 -29.82 6.78 13.71
CA GLU A 40 -28.94 7.92 13.43
C GLU A 40 -27.50 7.65 13.86
N GLU A 41 -27.29 6.99 14.99
CA GLU A 41 -25.95 6.56 15.41
C GLU A 41 -25.34 5.58 14.40
N LYS A 42 -26.11 4.59 13.94
CA LYS A 42 -25.68 3.65 12.90
C LYS A 42 -25.28 4.37 11.61
N LYS A 43 -26.07 5.36 11.16
CA LYS A 43 -25.73 6.17 9.97
C LYS A 43 -24.41 6.92 10.16
N ARG A 44 -24.21 7.54 11.33
CA ARG A 44 -22.96 8.28 11.66
C ARG A 44 -21.76 7.34 11.68
N LEU A 45 -21.88 6.17 12.31
CA LEU A 45 -20.82 5.17 12.37
C LEU A 45 -20.46 4.65 10.98
N ASN A 46 -21.45 4.34 10.14
CA ASN A 46 -21.21 3.93 8.76
C ASN A 46 -20.47 5.00 7.95
N LYS A 47 -20.81 6.28 8.12
CA LYS A 47 -20.11 7.38 7.45
C LYS A 47 -18.63 7.44 7.88
N ARG A 48 -18.36 7.37 9.19
CA ARG A 48 -16.99 7.35 9.73
C ARG A 48 -16.20 6.13 9.25
N LEU A 49 -16.84 4.96 9.17
CA LEU A 49 -16.21 3.75 8.66
C LEU A 49 -15.76 3.95 7.21
N ASN A 50 -16.64 4.48 6.36
CA ASN A 50 -16.30 4.77 4.95
C ASN A 50 -15.16 5.79 4.84
N GLU A 51 -15.17 6.86 5.66
CA GLU A 51 -14.08 7.85 5.70
C GLU A 51 -12.74 7.21 6.09
N PHE A 52 -12.73 6.33 7.08
CA PHE A 52 -11.51 5.61 7.48
C PHE A 52 -11.03 4.63 6.42
N GLU A 53 -11.93 3.95 5.70
CA GLU A 53 -11.57 3.06 4.60
C GLU A 53 -10.90 3.83 3.46
N VAL A 54 -11.46 4.98 3.06
CA VAL A 54 -10.87 5.86 2.05
C VAL A 54 -9.48 6.34 2.49
N LEU A 55 -9.35 6.86 3.71
CA LEU A 55 -8.05 7.32 4.22
C LEU A 55 -7.00 6.20 4.25
N ARG A 56 -7.42 4.98 4.64
CA ARG A 56 -6.54 3.81 4.65
C ARG A 56 -6.08 3.44 3.24
N LEU A 57 -6.96 3.51 2.26
CA LEU A 57 -6.61 3.24 0.85
C LEU A 57 -5.66 4.30 0.31
N ASP A 58 -5.89 5.57 0.61
CA ASP A 58 -5.01 6.68 0.19
C ASP A 58 -3.59 6.53 0.74
N LEU A 59 -3.44 6.17 2.03
CA LEU A 59 -2.13 5.92 2.64
C LEU A 59 -1.42 4.74 1.98
N LYS A 60 -2.14 3.65 1.68
CA LYS A 60 -1.58 2.51 0.96
C LYS A 60 -1.14 2.88 -0.46
N LEU A 61 -1.94 3.67 -1.17
CA LEU A 61 -1.62 4.14 -2.51
C LEU A 61 -0.34 4.97 -2.52
N LYS A 62 -0.21 5.93 -1.59
CA LYS A 62 1.01 6.74 -1.44
C LYS A 62 2.25 5.88 -1.17
N ASN A 63 2.12 4.87 -0.30
CA ASN A 63 3.22 3.95 -0.02
C ASN A 63 3.62 3.14 -1.26
N ILE A 64 2.65 2.65 -2.04
CA ILE A 64 2.91 1.92 -3.29
C ILE A 64 3.65 2.83 -4.29
N GLN A 65 3.18 4.06 -4.49
CA GLN A 65 3.83 5.01 -5.39
C GLN A 65 5.29 5.28 -4.99
N SER A 66 5.55 5.51 -3.69
CA SER A 66 6.92 5.70 -3.20
C SER A 66 7.81 4.48 -3.44
N LEU A 67 7.27 3.27 -3.25
CA LEU A 67 8.02 2.03 -3.49
C LEU A 67 8.28 1.82 -4.99
N GLU A 68 7.33 2.17 -5.86
CA GLU A 68 7.51 2.12 -7.32
C GLU A 68 8.61 3.07 -7.78
N ASP A 69 8.62 4.31 -7.28
CA ASP A 69 9.66 5.30 -7.56
C ASP A 69 11.04 4.82 -7.11
N GLU A 70 11.15 4.26 -5.91
CA GLU A 70 12.40 3.71 -5.40
C GLU A 70 12.87 2.51 -6.24
N ASN A 71 11.96 1.60 -6.58
CA ASN A 71 12.26 0.45 -7.43
C ASN A 71 12.76 0.88 -8.82
N ASN A 72 12.14 1.89 -9.43
CA ASN A 72 12.57 2.43 -10.72
C ASN A 72 13.97 3.05 -10.63
N ARG A 73 14.26 3.79 -9.56
CA ARG A 73 15.62 4.33 -9.29
C ARG A 73 16.64 3.20 -9.13
N LEU A 74 16.32 2.17 -8.36
CA LEU A 74 17.22 1.03 -8.14
C LEU A 74 17.46 0.24 -9.43
N LYS A 75 16.43 -0.01 -10.23
CA LYS A 75 16.57 -0.64 -11.56
C LYS A 75 17.51 0.14 -12.46
N HIS A 76 17.33 1.46 -12.55
CA HIS A 76 18.20 2.31 -13.35
C HIS A 76 19.66 2.27 -12.87
N ARG A 77 19.88 2.37 -11.55
CA ARG A 77 21.22 2.25 -10.96
C ARG A 77 21.85 0.88 -11.23
N ALA A 78 21.08 -0.19 -11.15
CA ALA A 78 21.54 -1.55 -11.44
C ALA A 78 21.97 -1.68 -12.91
N GLU A 79 21.21 -1.09 -13.83
CA GLU A 79 21.56 -1.07 -15.25
C GLU A 79 22.87 -0.30 -15.51
N ILE A 80 23.02 0.90 -14.94
CA ILE A 80 24.26 1.68 -15.04
C ILE A 80 25.44 0.90 -14.47
N THR A 81 25.27 0.34 -13.27
CA THR A 81 26.34 -0.42 -12.60
C THR A 81 26.74 -1.64 -13.41
N LYS A 82 25.78 -2.31 -14.03
CA LYS A 82 26.05 -3.43 -14.94
C LYS A 82 26.88 -2.98 -16.14
N LYS A 83 26.51 -1.88 -16.81
CA LYS A 83 27.28 -1.33 -17.95
C LYS A 83 28.71 -1.00 -17.54
N LEU A 84 28.90 -0.33 -16.41
CA LEU A 84 30.24 -0.01 -15.88
C LEU A 84 31.05 -1.27 -15.56
N LEU A 85 30.41 -2.32 -15.01
CA LEU A 85 31.06 -3.59 -14.73
C LEU A 85 31.48 -4.31 -16.02
N ASP A 86 30.61 -4.32 -17.03
CA ASP A 86 30.90 -4.92 -18.33
C ASP A 86 32.06 -4.17 -19.03
N GLU A 87 32.07 -2.83 -18.99
CA GLU A 87 33.20 -2.02 -19.48
C GLU A 87 34.50 -2.29 -18.71
N ALA A 88 34.43 -2.46 -17.38
CA ALA A 88 35.60 -2.77 -16.57
C ALA A 88 36.15 -4.17 -16.89
N ARG A 89 35.28 -5.16 -17.14
CA ARG A 89 35.67 -6.51 -17.59
C ARG A 89 36.35 -6.46 -18.96
N GLU A 90 35.76 -5.74 -19.93
CA GLU A 90 36.35 -5.55 -21.26
C GLU A 90 37.76 -4.92 -21.15
N LYS A 91 37.92 -3.90 -20.30
CA LYS A 91 39.23 -3.28 -20.04
C LYS A 91 40.24 -4.27 -19.47
N ILE A 92 39.83 -5.12 -18.52
CA ILE A 92 40.71 -6.11 -17.89
C ILE A 92 41.16 -7.15 -18.94
N GLU A 93 40.23 -7.69 -19.72
CA GLU A 93 40.54 -8.69 -20.77
C GLU A 93 41.57 -8.15 -21.77
N ILE A 94 41.39 -6.93 -22.26
CA ILE A 94 42.32 -6.30 -23.20
C ILE A 94 43.67 -6.01 -22.55
N LEU A 95 43.70 -5.58 -21.29
CA LEU A 95 44.96 -5.38 -20.56
C LEU A 95 45.72 -6.69 -20.36
N GLU A 96 45.04 -7.80 -20.11
CA GLU A 96 45.65 -9.13 -20.05
C GLU A 96 46.27 -9.55 -21.38
N GLU A 97 45.60 -9.28 -22.50
CA GLU A 97 46.14 -9.50 -23.85
C GLU A 97 47.37 -8.64 -24.12
N ILE A 98 47.33 -7.35 -23.78
CA ILE A 98 48.49 -6.44 -23.89
C ILE A 98 49.68 -6.99 -23.12
N ILE A 99 49.48 -7.48 -21.89
CA ILE A 99 50.54 -8.09 -21.08
C ILE A 99 51.12 -9.33 -21.79
N LYS A 100 50.27 -10.19 -22.37
CA LYS A 100 50.73 -11.37 -23.12
C LYS A 100 51.54 -10.98 -24.35
N ASP A 101 51.09 -9.98 -25.11
CA ASP A 101 51.79 -9.49 -26.31
C ASP A 101 53.16 -8.93 -25.94
N PHE A 102 53.25 -8.09 -24.91
CA PHE A 102 54.54 -7.57 -24.44
C PHE A 102 55.49 -8.66 -23.96
N LYS A 103 54.98 -9.69 -23.26
CA LYS A 103 55.77 -10.85 -22.84
C LYS A 103 56.34 -11.61 -24.03
N ASN A 104 55.54 -11.78 -25.09
CA ASN A 104 55.91 -12.54 -26.30
C ASN A 104 56.60 -11.69 -27.39
N GLN A 105 56.80 -10.39 -27.16
CA GLN A 105 57.37 -9.46 -28.13
C GLN A 105 58.84 -9.76 -28.44
N LYS A 106 59.20 -9.74 -29.74
CA LYS A 106 60.58 -9.96 -30.19
C LYS A 106 61.50 -8.80 -29.79
N LEU A 107 62.78 -9.09 -29.58
CA LEU A 107 63.82 -8.11 -29.23
C LEU A 107 63.90 -6.94 -30.22
N ILE A 108 63.79 -7.18 -31.53
CA ILE A 108 63.84 -6.15 -32.57
C ILE A 108 62.64 -5.19 -32.46
N ASP A 109 61.44 -5.73 -32.20
CA ASP A 109 60.23 -4.91 -32.01
C ASP A 109 60.33 -4.03 -30.77
N ARG A 110 60.99 -4.52 -29.70
CA ARG A 110 61.29 -3.72 -28.49
C ARG A 110 62.29 -2.60 -28.77
N ILE A 111 63.36 -2.88 -29.53
CA ILE A 111 64.38 -1.89 -29.89
C ILE A 111 63.81 -0.80 -30.80
N THR A 112 62.91 -1.18 -31.72
CA THR A 112 62.23 -0.25 -32.64
C THR A 112 61.02 0.47 -32.01
N LYS A 113 60.73 0.23 -30.72
CA LYS A 113 59.59 0.81 -29.98
C LYS A 113 58.23 0.57 -30.67
N LYS A 114 58.07 -0.55 -31.36
CA LYS A 114 56.80 -0.91 -31.99
C LYS A 114 55.78 -1.27 -30.91
N GLU A 115 54.64 -0.59 -30.88
CA GLU A 115 53.55 -0.89 -29.94
C GLU A 115 52.77 -2.14 -30.40
N PRO A 116 52.34 -3.02 -29.47
CA PRO A 116 51.40 -4.10 -29.79
C PRO A 116 50.08 -3.56 -30.33
N GLU A 117 49.47 -4.30 -31.26
CA GLU A 117 48.18 -3.93 -31.86
C GLU A 117 47.06 -3.84 -30.81
N THR A 118 47.10 -4.70 -29.79
CA THR A 118 46.19 -4.68 -28.64
C THR A 118 46.30 -3.39 -27.82
N LEU A 119 47.50 -2.82 -27.69
CA LEU A 119 47.71 -1.53 -27.01
C LEU A 119 47.14 -0.36 -27.84
N ILE A 120 47.29 -0.43 -29.16
CA ILE A 120 46.70 0.56 -30.07
C ILE A 120 45.16 0.50 -29.99
N TYR A 121 44.59 -0.71 -30.01
CA TYR A 121 43.15 -0.92 -29.86
C TYR A 121 42.64 -0.38 -28.52
N TYR A 122 43.31 -0.70 -27.41
CA TYR A 122 42.94 -0.21 -26.08
C TYR A 122 42.88 1.33 -26.02
N LYS A 123 43.90 2.01 -26.55
CA LYS A 123 43.92 3.47 -26.60
C LYS A 123 42.76 4.03 -27.43
N LYS A 124 42.38 3.38 -28.53
CA LYS A 124 41.27 3.84 -29.37
C LYS A 124 39.89 3.59 -28.74
N ARG A 125 39.75 2.51 -27.96
CA ARG A 125 38.47 2.08 -27.36
C ARG A 125 38.15 2.81 -26.06
N PHE A 126 39.14 3.15 -25.25
CA PHE A 126 38.94 3.65 -23.88
C PHE A 126 39.61 4.99 -23.55
N LYS A 127 40.31 5.61 -24.50
CA LYS A 127 41.01 6.89 -24.32
C LYS A 127 40.50 7.92 -25.32
#